data_AF-A0A1X1UQ58-F1
#
_entry.id   AF-A0A1X1UQ58-F1
#
_cell.length_a   1.000
_cell.length_b   1.000
_cell.length_c   1.000
_cell.angle_alpha   90.00
_cell.angle_beta   90.00
_cell.angle_gamma   90.00
#
_symmetry.space_group_name_H-M   'P 1'
#
loop_
_entity.id
_entity.type
_entity.pdbx_description
1 polymer ?
#
loop_
_entity_poly.entity_id
_entity_poly.type
_entity_poly.pdbx_seq_one_letter_code
_entity_poly.pdbx_strand_id
1 'polypeptide(L)'
;MAGIGSTISAANTAAEAATTGLIPAALDEVSAALASLFSAHGQAYQGYQALSAQAAHFHDQFVQALNAGANLYASAEAANASPMQAALNLLSAPGQALTASSPGSPTQQPRRHN
;
A
#
# COMPACT_ATOMS: atom_id res chain seq x y z
N MET A 1 -9.93 4.62 -7.60
CA MET A 1 -10.65 3.32 -7.62
C MET A 1 -11.07 3.04 -6.20
N ALA A 2 -12.35 2.87 -5.93
CA ALA A 2 -12.82 2.53 -4.58
C ALA A 2 -12.26 1.15 -4.21
N GLY A 3 -11.64 1.02 -3.03
CA GLY A 3 -11.04 -0.24 -2.59
C GLY A 3 -12.08 -1.37 -2.45
N ILE A 4 -11.59 -2.60 -2.29
CA ILE A 4 -12.44 -3.80 -2.10
C ILE A 4 -13.45 -3.59 -0.96
N GLY A 5 -13.03 -2.96 0.14
CA GLY A 5 -13.91 -2.66 1.28
C GLY A 5 -15.08 -1.74 0.94
N SER A 6 -14.86 -0.69 0.13
CA SER A 6 -15.94 0.20 -0.31
C SER A 6 -16.92 -0.50 -1.25
N THR A 7 -16.43 -1.40 -2.12
CA THR A 7 -17.27 -2.21 -3.01
C THR A 7 -18.16 -3.18 -2.22
N ILE A 8 -17.59 -3.87 -1.22
CA ILE A 8 -18.34 -4.78 -0.34
C ILE A 8 -19.38 -4.03 0.49
N SER A 9 -19.05 -2.84 1.00
CA SER A 9 -20.00 -1.99 1.74
C SER A 9 -21.21 -1.62 0.88
N ALA A 10 -20.98 -1.18 -0.37
CA ALA A 10 -22.06 -0.84 -1.30
C ALA A 10 -22.96 -2.04 -1.63
N ALA A 11 -22.37 -3.23 -1.82
CA ALA A 11 -23.12 -4.46 -2.06
C ALA A 11 -24.01 -4.84 -0.85
N ASN A 12 -23.49 -4.69 0.37
CA ASN A 12 -24.26 -4.97 1.59
C ASN A 12 -25.41 -3.98 1.80
N THR A 13 -25.21 -2.70 1.51
CA THR A 13 -26.30 -1.70 1.56
C THR A 13 -27.40 -2.01 0.54
N ALA A 14 -27.04 -2.46 -0.67
CA ALA A 14 -28.03 -2.88 -1.65
C ALA A 14 -28.83 -4.11 -1.19
N ALA A 15 -28.17 -5.09 -0.56
CA ALA A 15 -28.81 -6.27 0.00
C ALA A 15 -29.75 -5.94 1.18
N GLU A 16 -29.34 -5.03 2.06
CA GLU A 16 -30.18 -4.52 3.16
C GLU A 16 -31.48 -3.91 2.61
N ALA A 17 -31.38 -3.00 1.64
CA ALA A 17 -32.54 -2.34 1.05
C ALA A 17 -33.50 -3.35 0.40
N ALA A 18 -32.96 -4.35 -0.31
CA ALA A 18 -33.76 -5.38 -0.98
C ALA A 18 -34.48 -6.32 0.01
N THR A 19 -33.90 -6.56 1.20
CA THR A 19 -34.45 -7.49 2.19
C THR A 19 -35.39 -6.82 3.20
N THR A 20 -35.18 -5.54 3.50
CA THR A 20 -36.06 -4.72 4.37
C THR A 20 -37.25 -4.10 3.65
N GLY A 21 -37.16 -3.92 2.32
CA GLY A 21 -38.23 -3.34 1.50
C GLY A 21 -39.31 -4.32 1.03
N LEU A 22 -39.30 -5.57 1.51
CA LEU A 22 -40.18 -6.62 0.99
C LEU A 22 -41.62 -6.47 1.52
N ILE A 23 -42.59 -6.43 0.60
CA ILE A 23 -44.03 -6.39 0.90
C ILE A 23 -44.60 -7.81 0.85
N PRO A 24 -45.55 -8.20 1.73
CA PRO A 24 -46.20 -9.51 1.65
C PRO A 24 -46.81 -9.78 0.27
N ALA A 25 -46.60 -10.98 -0.27
CA ALA A 25 -47.11 -11.37 -1.59
C ALA A 25 -48.65 -11.53 -1.61
N ALA A 26 -49.25 -11.84 -0.47
CA ALA A 26 -50.69 -11.92 -0.24
C ALA A 26 -51.02 -11.51 1.21
N LEU A 27 -52.32 -11.42 1.53
CA LEU A 27 -52.84 -10.98 2.84
C LEU A 27 -52.86 -12.09 3.92
N ASP A 28 -52.27 -13.24 3.63
CA ASP A 28 -52.20 -14.35 4.59
C ASP A 28 -51.01 -14.19 5.55
N GLU A 29 -51.12 -14.86 6.70
CA GLU A 29 -50.13 -14.80 7.76
C GLU A 29 -48.77 -15.39 7.37
N VAL A 30 -48.72 -16.34 6.42
CA VAL A 30 -47.46 -16.93 5.94
C VAL A 30 -46.70 -15.93 5.08
N SER A 31 -47.40 -15.23 4.17
CA SER A 31 -46.82 -14.13 3.38
C SER A 31 -46.30 -12.99 4.27
N ALA A 32 -47.04 -12.63 5.32
CA ALA A 32 -46.61 -11.63 6.29
C ALA A 32 -45.38 -12.10 7.10
N ALA A 33 -45.38 -13.36 7.55
CA ALA A 33 -44.25 -13.95 8.29
C ALA A 33 -42.98 -14.02 7.44
N LEU A 34 -43.08 -14.38 6.16
CA LEU A 34 -41.93 -14.40 5.24
C LEU A 34 -41.36 -13.00 5.01
N ALA A 35 -42.21 -12.00 4.74
CA ALA A 35 -41.76 -10.61 4.61
C ALA A 35 -41.05 -10.09 5.87
N SER A 36 -41.59 -10.44 7.05
CA SER A 36 -40.97 -10.13 8.34
C SER A 36 -39.62 -10.83 8.54
N LEU A 37 -39.50 -12.10 8.15
CA LEU A 37 -38.25 -12.86 8.22
C LEU A 37 -37.14 -12.22 7.37
N PHE A 38 -37.44 -11.86 6.12
CA PHE A 38 -36.49 -11.17 5.25
C PHE A 38 -36.12 -9.79 5.80
N SER A 39 -37.09 -9.05 6.34
CA SER A 39 -36.83 -7.75 6.97
C SER A 39 -35.92 -7.88 8.18
N ALA A 40 -36.15 -8.87 9.06
CA ALA A 40 -35.30 -9.14 10.21
C ALA A 40 -33.87 -9.54 9.79
N HIS A 41 -33.73 -10.29 8.70
CA HIS A 41 -32.43 -10.62 8.12
C HIS A 41 -31.73 -9.36 7.57
N GLY A 42 -32.48 -8.48 6.91
CA GLY A 42 -32.01 -7.18 6.42
C GLY A 42 -31.44 -6.29 7.52
N GLN A 43 -32.10 -6.22 8.68
CA GLN A 43 -31.65 -5.41 9.82
C GLN A 43 -30.27 -5.85 10.36
N ALA A 44 -29.87 -7.11 10.18
CA ALA A 44 -28.55 -7.58 10.59
C ALA A 44 -27.41 -6.90 9.80
N TYR A 45 -27.68 -6.41 8.59
CA TYR A 45 -26.70 -5.72 7.75
C TYR A 45 -26.40 -4.28 8.22
N GLN A 46 -27.33 -3.61 8.93
CA GLN A 46 -27.13 -2.25 9.44
C GLN A 46 -25.92 -2.15 10.38
N GLY A 47 -25.82 -3.09 11.33
CA GLY A 47 -24.69 -3.14 12.26
C GLY A 47 -23.37 -3.43 11.56
N TYR A 48 -23.39 -4.31 10.55
CA TYR A 48 -22.21 -4.65 9.76
C TYR A 48 -21.71 -3.46 8.93
N GLN A 49 -22.62 -2.65 8.39
CA GLN A 49 -22.28 -1.52 7.52
C GLN A 49 -21.50 -0.43 8.26
N ALA A 50 -21.89 -0.10 9.49
CA ALA A 50 -21.17 0.86 10.33
C ALA A 50 -19.74 0.39 10.67
N LEU A 51 -19.59 -0.88 11.05
CA LEU A 51 -18.28 -1.48 11.34
C LEU A 51 -17.40 -1.56 10.08
N SER A 52 -17.99 -1.93 8.95
CA SER A 52 -17.29 -2.04 7.67
C SER A 52 -16.78 -0.67 7.18
N ALA A 53 -17.58 0.39 7.34
CA ALA A 53 -17.15 1.76 7.01
C ALA A 53 -15.95 2.21 7.87
N GLN A 54 -15.99 1.94 9.18
CA GLN A 54 -14.89 2.25 10.07
C GLN A 54 -13.62 1.45 9.71
N ALA A 55 -13.76 0.17 9.36
CA ALA A 55 -12.65 -0.66 8.92
C ALA A 55 -12.04 -0.17 7.61
N ALA A 56 -12.86 0.29 6.66
CA ALA A 56 -12.38 0.90 5.41
C ALA A 56 -11.58 2.18 5.67
N HIS A 57 -12.08 3.06 6.54
CA HIS A 57 -11.37 4.29 6.90
C HIS A 57 -10.03 3.99 7.59
N PHE A 58 -10.01 3.02 8.52
CA PHE A 58 -8.77 2.58 9.15
C PHE A 58 -7.78 2.01 8.12
N HIS A 59 -8.26 1.20 7.18
CA HIS A 59 -7.43 0.63 6.12
C HIS A 59 -6.78 1.73 5.27
N ASP A 60 -7.55 2.75 4.87
CA ASP A 60 -7.03 3.88 4.09
C ASP A 60 -5.93 4.63 4.86
N GLN A 61 -6.16 4.91 6.16
CA GLN A 61 -5.15 5.54 7.02
C GLN A 61 -3.89 4.67 7.18
N PHE A 62 -4.06 3.36 7.33
CA PHE A 62 -2.96 2.41 7.43
C PHE A 62 -2.10 2.42 6.15
N VAL A 63 -2.72 2.34 4.98
CA VAL A 63 -2.02 2.37 3.69
C VAL A 63 -1.30 3.71 3.49
N GLN A 64 -1.94 4.82 3.87
CA GLN A 64 -1.31 6.14 3.79
C GLN A 64 -0.06 6.23 4.68
N ALA A 65 -0.16 5.77 5.94
CA ALA A 65 0.95 5.77 6.88
C ALA A 65 2.10 4.85 6.41
N LEU A 66 1.77 3.67 5.87
CA LEU A 66 2.75 2.73 5.34
C LEU A 66 3.54 3.35 4.17
N ASN A 67 2.85 3.99 3.23
CA ASN A 67 3.48 4.65 2.09
C ASN A 67 4.37 5.83 2.53
N ALA A 68 3.91 6.62 3.52
CA ALA A 68 4.71 7.69 4.08
C ALA A 68 5.99 7.14 4.73
N GLY A 69 5.90 6.07 5.51
CA GLY A 69 7.06 5.41 6.12
C GLY A 69 8.05 4.89 5.08
N ALA A 70 7.57 4.22 4.03
CA ALA A 70 8.43 3.73 2.94
C ALA A 70 9.20 4.88 2.26
N ASN A 71 8.53 6.01 2.00
CA ASN A 71 9.17 7.20 1.42
C ASN A 71 10.23 7.81 2.35
N LEU A 72 10.00 7.81 3.66
CA LEU A 72 10.98 8.30 4.64
C LEU A 72 12.23 7.42 4.68
N TYR A 73 12.09 6.09 4.62
CA TYR A 73 13.24 5.20 4.54
C TYR A 73 14.02 5.41 3.24
N ALA A 74 13.33 5.45 2.10
CA ALA A 74 13.98 5.67 0.80
C ALA A 74 14.71 7.03 0.74
N SER A 75 14.13 8.08 1.32
CA SER A 75 14.78 9.39 1.37
C SER A 75 15.99 9.40 2.31
N ALA A 76 15.94 8.68 3.43
CA ALA A 76 17.08 8.52 4.33
C ALA A 76 18.24 7.77 3.65
N GLU A 77 17.94 6.69 2.91
CA GLU A 77 18.95 5.97 2.12
C GLU A 77 19.59 6.88 1.07
N ALA A 78 18.78 7.64 0.33
CA ALA A 78 19.27 8.59 -0.67
C ALA A 78 20.13 9.70 -0.06
N ALA A 79 19.70 10.27 1.08
CA ALA A 79 20.45 11.31 1.79
C ALA A 79 21.82 10.81 2.29
N ASN A 80 21.91 9.54 2.67
CA ASN A 80 23.13 8.94 3.20
C ASN A 80 24.06 8.39 2.11
N ALA A 81 23.59 8.19 0.87
CA ALA A 81 24.39 7.59 -0.22
C ALA A 81 25.64 8.41 -0.57
N SER A 82 25.50 9.71 -0.84
CA SER A 82 26.60 10.61 -1.20
C SER A 82 27.66 10.77 -0.10
N PRO A 83 27.31 11.07 1.18
CA PRO A 83 28.30 11.16 2.25
C PRO A 83 29.01 9.82 2.52
N MET A 84 28.33 8.68 2.37
CA MET A 84 28.97 7.36 2.48
C MET A 84 30.01 7.15 1.37
N GLN A 85 29.68 7.48 0.12
CA GLN A 85 30.63 7.40 -1.00
C GLN A 85 31.82 8.33 -0.80
N ALA A 86 31.59 9.55 -0.30
CA ALA A 86 32.67 10.48 0.03
C ALA A 86 33.59 9.92 1.13
N ALA A 87 33.04 9.32 2.18
CA ALA A 87 33.81 8.68 3.25
C ALA A 87 34.65 7.49 2.73
N LEU A 88 34.08 6.65 1.86
CA LEU A 88 34.79 5.53 1.23
C LEU A 88 35.94 6.00 0.33
N ASN A 89 35.72 7.08 -0.43
CA ASN A 89 36.77 7.68 -1.26
C ASN A 89 37.93 8.23 -0.42
N LEU A 90 37.63 8.91 0.70
CA LEU A 90 38.64 9.42 1.63
C LEU A 90 39.47 8.29 2.25
N LEU A 91 38.83 7.18 2.65
CA LEU A 91 39.52 6.02 3.20
C LEU A 91 40.41 5.33 2.16
N SER A 92 39.99 5.31 0.90
CA SER A 92 40.71 4.63 -0.19
C SER A 92 41.87 5.47 -0.75
N ALA A 93 41.85 6.79 -0.56
CA ALA A 93 42.81 7.71 -1.17
C ALA A 93 44.30 7.40 -0.88
N PRO A 94 44.73 7.07 0.36
CA PRO A 94 46.13 6.75 0.64
C PRO A 94 46.61 5.47 -0.07
N GLY A 95 45.77 4.44 -0.16
CA GLY A 95 46.09 3.19 -0.87
C GLY A 95 46.20 3.38 -2.39
N GLN A 96 45.37 4.26 -2.96
CA GLN A 96 45.45 4.61 -4.38
C GLN A 96 46.71 5.44 -4.70
N ALA A 97 47.13 6.33 -3.79
CA ALA A 97 48.38 7.07 -3.95
C ALA A 97 49.61 6.14 -3.94
N LEU A 98 49.61 5.10 -3.10
CA LEU A 98 50.70 4.10 -3.03
C LEU A 98 50.74 3.16 -4.23
N THR A 99 49.58 2.78 -4.79
CA THR A 99 49.53 1.97 -6.02
C THR A 99 49.86 2.77 -7.27
N ALA A 100 49.53 4.07 -7.30
CA ALA A 100 49.91 4.98 -8.38
C ALA A 100 51.41 5.37 -8.36
N SER A 101 52.06 5.33 -7.19
CA SER A 101 53.49 5.62 -7.02
C SER A 101 54.38 4.37 -7.04
N SER A 102 53.80 3.17 -7.06
CA SER A 102 54.55 1.92 -7.18
C SER A 102 55.12 1.74 -8.61
N PRO A 103 56.45 1.59 -8.78
CA PRO A 103 57.09 1.51 -10.08
C PRO A 103 56.83 0.15 -10.75
N GLY A 104 55.72 0.03 -11.48
CA GLY A 104 55.38 -1.22 -12.17
C GLY A 104 54.29 -1.15 -13.25
N SER A 105 53.70 0.01 -13.52
CA SER A 105 52.75 0.16 -14.63
C SER A 105 53.51 0.33 -15.96
N PRO A 106 53.21 -0.48 -17.00
CA PRO A 106 53.92 -0.42 -18.28
C PRO A 106 53.70 0.96 -18.92
N THR A 107 54.81 1.65 -19.09
CA THR A 107 54.95 2.91 -19.80
C THR A 107 54.35 2.75 -21.20
N GLN A 108 53.31 3.53 -21.49
CA GLN A 108 52.84 3.75 -22.84
C GLN A 108 53.96 4.45 -23.61
N GLN A 109 54.78 3.68 -24.33
CA GLN A 109 55.77 4.20 -25.28
C GLN A 109 55.06 4.97 -26.41
N PRO A 110 55.48 6.20 -26.74
CA PRO A 110 55.00 6.86 -27.94
C PRO A 110 55.59 6.15 -29.15
N ARG A 111 54.76 5.47 -29.94
CA ARG A 111 55.19 4.91 -31.23
C ARG A 111 55.61 6.05 -32.16
N ARG A 112 56.90 6.35 -32.21
CA ARG A 112 57.49 7.05 -33.35
C ARG A 112 57.49 6.06 -34.52
N HIS A 113 56.65 6.33 -35.52
CA HIS A 113 56.82 5.75 -36.85
C HIS A 113 57.45 6.79 -37.76
N ASN A 114 58.38 6.25 -38.54
CA ASN A 114 59.28 6.82 -39.53
C ASN A 114 58.53 7.43 -40.72
#